data_AF-A0A3D2J2U0-F1
#
_entry.id   AF-A0A3D2J2U0-F1
#
_cell.length_a   1.000
_cell.length_b   1.000
_cell.length_c   1.000
_cell.angle_alpha   90.00
_cell.angle_beta   90.00
_cell.angle_gamma   90.00
#
_symmetry.space_group_name_H-M   'P 1'
#
loop_
_entity.id
_entity.type
_entity.pdbx_description
1 polymer ?
#
loop_
_entity_poly.entity_id
_entity_poly.type
_entity_poly.pdbx_seq_one_letter_code
_entity_poly.pdbx_strand_id
1 'polypeptide(L)'
;MFSLIRLAIILFTRRWGLIVIGAICIIGGLVFGVLSHNVTYQRTGPAHIAHYLADTSSNDGYLQLDNGSTLYIVHQGDFSPSIDGINTFKDGDTLSIVYRTDDTTSIDASSTIGTHLNGEAYNVVQIADSDTNSVYTTDTYNQNPTGYYQNNWGGGIALFLLGAIIAALAFFLPTIRAKRGKGVATNMAAATYMGYPNQPNYPGYNQNPQYPMQPMQPVQPVQSAQPSNPYGNPYGVPAQYPPVPQPQYPPYPQNQPYPQPSQYPPYQPGQPVQQPQNTYSQHGQSNNPYPPYQQPQE
;
A
#
# COMPACT_ATOMS: atom_id res chain seq x y z
N MET A 1 -23.16 -19.12 -8.18
CA MET A 1 -22.66 -19.42 -6.81
C MET A 1 -22.09 -20.84 -6.66
N PHE A 2 -22.82 -21.91 -7.00
CA PHE A 2 -22.33 -23.30 -6.83
C PHE A 2 -20.98 -23.62 -7.50
N SER A 3 -20.66 -22.99 -8.63
CA SER A 3 -19.38 -23.19 -9.33
C SER A 3 -18.17 -22.62 -8.60
N LEU A 4 -18.31 -21.49 -7.89
CA LEU A 4 -17.22 -20.88 -7.11
C LEU A 4 -16.88 -21.73 -5.87
N ILE A 5 -17.89 -22.27 -5.21
CA ILE A 5 -17.73 -23.15 -4.06
C ILE A 5 -16.98 -24.43 -4.45
N ARG A 6 -17.35 -25.04 -5.60
CA ARG A 6 -16.65 -26.23 -6.12
C ARG A 6 -15.19 -25.93 -6.45
N LEU A 7 -14.90 -24.78 -7.05
CA LEU A 7 -13.52 -24.35 -7.33
C LEU A 7 -12.71 -24.17 -6.04
N ALA A 8 -13.27 -23.52 -5.02
CA ALA A 8 -12.63 -23.37 -3.72
C ALA A 8 -12.33 -24.73 -3.08
N ILE A 9 -13.28 -25.66 -3.07
CA ILE A 9 -13.08 -27.02 -2.54
C ILE A 9 -11.94 -27.72 -3.29
N ILE A 10 -11.88 -27.63 -4.61
CA ILE A 10 -10.81 -28.24 -5.41
C ILE A 10 -9.44 -27.61 -5.09
N LEU A 11 -9.38 -26.28 -4.92
CA LEU A 11 -8.16 -25.56 -4.52
C LEU A 11 -7.66 -25.98 -3.14
N PHE A 12 -8.55 -26.15 -2.17
CA PHE A 12 -8.16 -26.57 -0.81
C PHE A 12 -7.86 -28.07 -0.68
N THR A 13 -8.42 -28.91 -1.57
CA THR A 13 -8.24 -30.37 -1.49
C THR A 13 -7.08 -30.90 -2.34
N ARG A 14 -6.70 -30.22 -3.43
CA ARG A 14 -5.57 -30.63 -4.28
C ARG A 14 -4.26 -30.00 -3.82
N ARG A 15 -3.18 -30.79 -3.83
CA ARG A 15 -1.82 -30.34 -3.47
C ARG A 15 -1.38 -29.10 -4.24
N TRP A 16 -1.64 -29.11 -5.55
CA TRP A 16 -1.32 -27.99 -6.43
C TRP A 16 -2.08 -26.71 -6.04
N GLY A 17 -3.30 -26.82 -5.52
CA GLY A 17 -4.06 -25.66 -5.08
C GLY A 17 -3.50 -25.01 -3.82
N LEU A 18 -3.05 -25.81 -2.84
CA LEU A 18 -2.36 -25.27 -1.66
C LEU A 18 -1.03 -24.59 -2.02
N ILE A 19 -0.27 -25.15 -2.97
CA ILE A 19 0.97 -24.52 -3.47
C ILE A 19 0.66 -23.16 -4.09
N VAL A 20 -0.38 -23.07 -4.93
CA VAL A 20 -0.79 -21.81 -5.56
C VAL A 20 -1.24 -20.78 -4.52
N ILE A 21 -2.06 -21.18 -3.54
CA ILE A 21 -2.48 -20.28 -2.44
C ILE A 21 -1.27 -19.79 -1.65
N GLY A 22 -0.36 -20.70 -1.27
CA GLY A 22 0.86 -20.33 -0.56
C GLY A 22 1.74 -19.35 -1.35
N ALA A 23 1.90 -19.58 -2.65
CA ALA A 23 2.63 -18.68 -3.54
C ALA A 23 1.97 -17.29 -3.65
N ILE A 24 0.63 -17.23 -3.77
CA ILE A 24 -0.12 -15.96 -3.78
C ILE A 24 0.08 -15.21 -2.47
N CYS A 25 0.01 -15.89 -1.32
CA CYS A 25 0.25 -15.24 -0.02
C CYS A 25 1.69 -14.73 0.13
N ILE A 26 2.68 -15.49 -0.34
CA ILE A 26 4.09 -15.07 -0.34
C ILE A 26 4.29 -13.82 -1.20
N ILE A 27 3.84 -13.87 -2.45
CA ILE A 27 3.98 -12.76 -3.40
C ILE A 27 3.19 -11.55 -2.89
N GLY A 28 1.96 -11.75 -2.42
CA GLY A 28 1.12 -10.71 -1.86
C GLY A 28 1.75 -10.05 -0.63
N GLY A 29 2.36 -10.83 0.26
CA GLY A 29 3.09 -10.31 1.42
C GLY A 29 4.29 -9.46 1.02
N LEU A 30 5.06 -9.89 0.01
CA LEU A 30 6.18 -9.12 -0.51
C LEU A 30 5.72 -7.83 -1.20
N VAL A 31 4.70 -7.91 -2.07
CA VAL A 31 4.10 -6.74 -2.75
C VAL A 31 3.58 -5.75 -1.71
N PHE A 32 2.87 -6.21 -0.69
CA PHE A 32 2.37 -5.35 0.38
C PHE A 32 3.52 -4.67 1.16
N GLY A 33 4.60 -5.41 1.44
CA GLY A 33 5.78 -4.86 2.10
C GLY A 33 6.47 -3.75 1.30
N VAL A 34 6.64 -3.93 -0.01
CA VAL A 34 7.31 -2.94 -0.88
C VAL A 34 6.47 -1.69 -1.14
N LEU A 35 5.16 -1.70 -0.86
CA LEU A 35 4.30 -0.51 -0.88
C LEU A 35 4.51 0.41 0.34
N SER A 36 5.47 0.10 1.22
CA SER A 36 5.88 1.01 2.27
C SER A 36 6.49 2.28 1.67
N HIS A 37 6.12 3.45 2.17
CA HIS A 37 6.58 4.74 1.65
C HIS A 37 6.73 5.77 2.78
N ASN A 38 7.45 6.85 2.49
CA ASN A 38 7.49 8.02 3.36
C ASN A 38 6.30 8.91 3.06
N VAL A 39 5.51 9.21 4.08
CA VAL A 39 4.46 10.22 4.03
C VAL A 39 5.12 11.57 4.29
N THR A 40 5.04 12.47 3.31
CA THR A 40 5.64 13.79 3.40
C THR A 40 4.62 14.88 3.10
N TYR A 41 4.71 15.96 3.86
CA TYR A 41 3.78 17.08 3.79
C TYR A 41 4.41 18.28 3.12
N GLN A 42 3.59 19.03 2.38
CA GLN A 42 3.96 20.32 1.84
C GLN A 42 2.96 21.37 2.30
N ARG A 43 3.47 22.58 2.54
CA ARG A 43 2.68 23.73 3.02
C ARG A 43 2.62 24.79 1.93
N THR A 44 1.43 25.36 1.72
CA THR A 44 1.25 26.55 0.89
C THR A 44 1.44 27.82 1.72
N GLY A 45 1.80 28.92 1.05
CA GLY A 45 1.59 30.25 1.64
C GLY A 45 0.09 30.58 1.76
N PRO A 46 -0.26 31.67 2.46
CA PRO A 46 -1.61 32.21 2.44
C PRO A 46 -2.03 32.56 1.00
N ALA A 47 -3.22 32.14 0.59
CA ALA A 47 -3.79 32.37 -0.73
C ALA A 47 -5.31 32.40 -0.66
N HIS A 48 -5.97 33.07 -1.61
CA HIS A 48 -7.43 33.10 -1.63
C HIS A 48 -7.99 31.81 -2.22
N ILE A 49 -9.14 31.38 -1.73
CA ILE A 49 -9.93 30.32 -2.36
C ILE A 49 -10.50 30.85 -3.66
N ALA A 50 -10.07 30.30 -4.80
CA ALA A 50 -10.67 30.58 -6.09
C ALA A 50 -12.04 29.90 -6.20
N HIS A 51 -12.09 28.62 -5.83
CA HIS A 51 -13.30 27.79 -5.87
C HIS A 51 -13.32 26.81 -4.70
N TYR A 52 -14.43 26.73 -3.99
CA TYR A 52 -14.73 25.72 -2.98
C TYR A 52 -16.07 25.03 -3.25
N LEU A 53 -16.03 23.71 -3.38
CA LEU A 53 -17.19 22.85 -3.61
C LEU A 53 -17.34 21.88 -2.44
N ALA A 54 -18.42 21.96 -1.69
CA ALA A 54 -18.74 20.97 -0.65
C ALA A 54 -19.69 19.90 -1.20
N ASP A 55 -19.32 18.64 -1.05
CA ASP A 55 -20.21 17.50 -1.28
C ASP A 55 -20.67 16.95 0.08
N THR A 56 -21.91 17.27 0.42
CA THR A 56 -22.52 16.85 1.69
C THR A 56 -22.82 15.35 1.76
N SER A 57 -22.83 14.64 0.63
CA SER A 57 -23.12 13.21 0.59
C SER A 57 -21.89 12.36 0.93
N SER A 58 -20.72 12.78 0.46
CA SER A 58 -19.42 12.15 0.76
C SER A 58 -18.72 12.76 1.97
N ASN A 59 -19.16 13.94 2.42
CA ASN A 59 -18.49 14.74 3.44
C ASN A 59 -17.09 15.22 3.00
N ASP A 60 -16.93 15.46 1.69
CA ASP A 60 -15.70 15.93 1.08
C ASP A 60 -15.85 17.39 0.61
N GLY A 61 -14.78 18.16 0.75
CA GLY A 61 -14.65 19.51 0.21
C GLY A 61 -13.57 19.52 -0.87
N TYR A 62 -13.85 20.13 -2.01
CA TYR A 62 -12.90 20.29 -3.11
C TYR A 62 -12.54 21.77 -3.22
N LEU A 63 -11.25 22.08 -3.21
CA LEU A 63 -10.80 23.46 -3.23
C LEU A 63 -9.71 23.69 -4.27
N GLN A 64 -9.72 24.90 -4.83
CA GLN A 64 -8.66 25.44 -5.67
C GLN A 64 -8.27 26.81 -5.12
N LEU A 65 -6.95 27.05 -4.98
CA LEU A 65 -6.42 28.34 -4.56
C LEU A 65 -6.15 29.24 -5.80
N ASP A 66 -6.25 30.55 -5.63
CA ASP A 66 -6.11 31.55 -6.71
C ASP A 66 -4.70 31.63 -7.33
N ASN A 67 -3.69 31.17 -6.59
CA ASN A 67 -2.28 31.18 -7.00
C ASN A 67 -1.87 29.99 -7.88
N GLY A 68 -2.79 29.10 -8.27
CA GLY A 68 -2.46 27.94 -9.10
C GLY A 68 -3.63 27.13 -9.65
N SER A 69 -3.29 26.08 -10.40
CA SER A 69 -4.25 25.08 -10.91
C SER A 69 -4.26 23.81 -10.07
N THR A 70 -3.54 23.80 -8.94
CA THR A 70 -3.49 22.64 -8.04
C THR A 70 -4.84 22.49 -7.33
N LEU A 71 -5.39 21.29 -7.41
CA LEU A 71 -6.63 20.92 -6.73
C LEU A 71 -6.30 20.26 -5.40
N TYR A 72 -7.17 20.47 -4.42
CA TYR A 72 -7.05 19.81 -3.12
C TYR A 72 -8.39 19.25 -2.68
N ILE A 73 -8.33 18.14 -1.95
CA ILE A 73 -9.49 17.46 -1.37
C ILE A 73 -9.37 17.51 0.15
N VAL A 74 -10.49 17.80 0.81
CA VAL A 74 -10.64 17.96 2.25
C VAL A 74 -11.69 16.96 2.71
N HIS A 75 -11.27 15.90 3.41
CA HIS A 75 -12.21 15.00 4.07
C HIS A 75 -12.73 15.68 5.34
N GLN A 76 -13.86 16.39 5.25
CA GLN A 76 -14.28 17.40 6.23
C GLN A 76 -14.45 16.82 7.65
N GLY A 77 -14.86 15.55 7.74
CA GLY A 77 -15.06 14.83 9.00
C GLY A 77 -13.79 14.39 9.72
N ASP A 78 -12.62 14.43 9.05
CA ASP A 78 -11.34 14.03 9.64
C ASP A 78 -10.67 15.17 10.41
N PHE A 79 -11.23 16.38 10.36
CA PHE A 79 -10.65 17.57 10.96
C PHE A 79 -11.19 17.83 12.37
N SER A 80 -10.31 18.38 13.22
CA SER A 80 -10.64 18.94 14.52
C SER A 80 -10.14 20.40 14.60
N PRO A 81 -11.02 21.39 14.78
CA PRO A 81 -12.49 21.27 14.79
C PRO A 81 -13.06 20.76 13.46
N SER A 82 -14.30 20.24 13.49
CA SER A 82 -14.97 19.75 12.28
C SER A 82 -15.20 20.89 11.28
N ILE A 83 -15.08 20.58 10.00
CA ILE A 83 -15.44 21.46 8.89
C ILE A 83 -16.89 21.13 8.48
N ASP A 84 -17.70 22.15 8.24
CA ASP A 84 -19.09 22.05 7.79
C ASP A 84 -19.28 22.75 6.44
N GLY A 85 -18.68 22.18 5.40
CA GLY A 85 -18.84 22.59 4.00
C GLY A 85 -18.71 24.10 3.79
N ILE A 86 -19.68 24.64 3.04
CA ILE A 86 -19.71 26.06 2.67
C ILE A 86 -19.96 27.01 3.86
N ASN A 87 -20.36 26.48 5.02
CA ASN A 87 -20.54 27.29 6.23
C ASN A 87 -19.20 27.60 6.91
N THR A 88 -18.16 26.82 6.60
CA THR A 88 -16.81 26.99 7.15
C THR A 88 -15.91 27.75 6.18
N PHE A 89 -15.92 27.37 4.90
CA PHE A 89 -15.09 27.99 3.86
C PHE A 89 -15.94 28.41 2.67
N LYS A 90 -15.58 29.53 2.05
CA LYS A 90 -16.23 30.07 0.85
C LYS A 90 -15.20 30.70 -0.09
N ASP A 91 -15.59 30.85 -1.34
CA ASP A 91 -14.78 31.55 -2.34
C ASP A 91 -14.37 32.95 -1.81
N GLY A 92 -13.07 33.26 -1.94
CA GLY A 92 -12.45 34.50 -1.47
C GLY A 92 -11.77 34.44 -0.09
N ASP A 93 -12.06 33.44 0.76
CA ASP A 93 -11.40 33.30 2.06
C ASP A 93 -9.88 33.08 1.90
N THR A 94 -9.08 33.54 2.86
CA THR A 94 -7.61 33.46 2.81
C THR A 94 -7.08 32.29 3.62
N LEU A 95 -6.66 31.22 2.95
CA LEU A 95 -6.21 29.99 3.59
C LEU A 95 -4.70 29.74 3.37
N SER A 96 -4.08 29.08 4.34
CA SER A 96 -2.85 28.32 4.12
C SER A 96 -3.11 26.86 4.45
N ILE A 97 -2.64 25.95 3.60
CA ILE A 97 -2.94 24.53 3.74
C ILE A 97 -1.66 23.70 3.83
N VAL A 98 -1.76 22.59 4.55
CA VAL A 98 -0.77 21.51 4.52
C VAL A 98 -1.42 20.30 3.89
N TYR A 99 -0.78 19.72 2.90
CA TYR A 99 -1.29 18.57 2.15
C TYR A 99 -0.24 17.47 2.04
N ARG A 100 -0.71 16.25 1.82
CA ARG A 100 0.14 15.08 1.53
C ARG A 100 0.59 15.11 0.08
N THR A 101 1.89 14.94 -0.16
CA THR A 101 2.44 14.94 -1.53
C THR A 101 2.41 13.58 -2.21
N ASP A 102 2.22 12.53 -1.41
CA ASP A 102 2.21 11.11 -1.79
C ASP A 102 0.81 10.53 -2.00
N ASP A 103 -0.23 11.34 -1.77
CA ASP A 103 -1.63 10.93 -1.72
C ASP A 103 -2.48 11.87 -2.59
N THR A 104 -2.75 11.43 -3.81
CA THR A 104 -3.64 12.13 -4.75
C THR A 104 -4.86 11.28 -5.09
N THR A 105 -5.97 11.97 -5.30
CA THR A 105 -7.23 11.36 -5.72
C THR A 105 -7.72 12.08 -6.98
N SER A 106 -8.08 11.32 -8.01
CA SER A 106 -8.77 11.88 -9.18
C SER A 106 -10.16 12.34 -8.77
N ILE A 107 -10.47 13.61 -8.99
CA ILE A 107 -11.77 14.22 -8.70
C ILE A 107 -12.47 14.69 -9.97
N ASP A 108 -13.80 14.66 -9.93
CA ASP A 108 -14.68 15.19 -10.96
C ASP A 108 -15.91 15.81 -10.27
N ALA A 109 -15.73 17.01 -9.72
CA ALA A 109 -16.69 17.68 -8.85
C ALA A 109 -17.30 18.89 -9.55
N SER A 110 -18.64 18.96 -9.58
CA SER A 110 -19.38 20.06 -10.19
C SER A 110 -20.31 20.74 -9.19
N SER A 111 -20.35 22.07 -9.23
CA SER A 111 -21.32 22.89 -8.52
C SER A 111 -22.62 23.03 -9.29
N THR A 112 -23.72 23.32 -8.59
CA THR A 112 -25.00 23.70 -9.20
C THR A 112 -24.93 25.02 -9.96
N ILE A 113 -23.98 25.90 -9.63
CA ILE A 113 -23.76 27.20 -10.29
C ILE A 113 -22.77 27.13 -11.48
N GLY A 114 -22.31 25.94 -11.85
CA GLY A 114 -21.51 25.71 -13.07
C GLY A 114 -19.99 25.66 -12.88
N THR A 115 -19.47 25.88 -11.67
CA THR A 115 -18.06 25.61 -11.36
C THR A 115 -17.76 24.12 -11.48
N HIS A 116 -16.68 23.76 -12.17
CA HIS A 116 -16.27 22.37 -12.39
C HIS A 116 -14.79 22.21 -12.07
N LEU A 117 -14.47 21.31 -11.14
CA LEU A 117 -13.12 20.95 -10.76
C LEU A 117 -12.85 19.50 -11.19
N ASN A 118 -11.89 19.32 -12.08
CA ASN A 118 -11.52 18.01 -12.61
C ASN A 118 -10.00 17.87 -12.67
N GLY A 119 -9.47 16.80 -12.09
CA GLY A 119 -8.04 16.49 -12.09
C GLY A 119 -7.60 15.71 -10.86
N GLU A 120 -6.29 15.58 -10.68
CA GLU A 120 -5.69 15.02 -9.46
C GLU A 120 -5.69 16.07 -8.35
N ALA A 121 -6.28 15.71 -7.20
CA ALA A 121 -6.34 16.57 -6.02
C ALA A 121 -5.51 15.99 -4.87
N TYR A 122 -4.74 16.84 -4.19
CA TYR A 122 -3.96 16.44 -3.02
C TYR A 122 -4.81 16.43 -1.75
N ASN A 123 -4.58 15.43 -0.89
CA ASN A 123 -5.28 15.31 0.38
C ASN A 123 -4.77 16.34 1.41
N VAL A 124 -5.66 17.23 1.85
CA VAL A 124 -5.35 18.27 2.85
C VAL A 124 -5.44 17.69 4.25
N VAL A 125 -4.45 17.99 5.08
CA VAL A 125 -4.36 17.50 6.46
C VAL A 125 -4.36 18.60 7.52
N GLN A 126 -4.12 19.86 7.11
CA GLN A 126 -4.28 21.03 7.96
C GLN A 126 -4.70 22.23 7.10
N ILE A 127 -5.61 23.05 7.65
CA ILE A 127 -6.04 24.32 7.07
C ILE A 127 -5.89 25.37 8.16
N ALA A 128 -5.18 26.45 7.88
CA ALA A 128 -5.15 27.64 8.71
C ALA A 128 -5.85 28.78 7.96
N ASP A 129 -6.97 29.21 8.53
CA ASP A 129 -7.78 30.31 8.04
C ASP A 129 -7.25 31.62 8.62
N SER A 130 -6.77 32.50 7.73
CA SER A 130 -6.17 33.77 8.11
C SER A 130 -7.21 34.81 8.51
N ASP A 131 -8.44 34.68 8.01
CA ASP A 131 -9.51 35.65 8.24
C ASP A 131 -10.15 35.44 9.62
N THR A 132 -10.30 34.18 10.05
CA THR A 132 -10.82 33.84 11.39
C THR A 132 -9.73 33.51 12.42
N ASN A 133 -8.47 33.38 11.99
CA ASN A 133 -7.35 32.90 12.80
C ASN A 133 -7.62 31.51 13.43
N SER A 134 -8.36 30.67 12.70
CA SER A 134 -8.70 29.30 13.10
C SER A 134 -7.77 28.30 12.43
N VAL A 135 -7.45 27.21 13.13
CA VAL A 135 -6.66 26.11 12.59
C VAL A 135 -7.45 24.82 12.72
N TYR A 136 -7.64 24.17 11.58
CA TYR A 136 -8.28 22.87 11.43
C TYR A 136 -7.19 21.86 11.12
N THR A 137 -7.11 20.76 11.89
CA THR A 137 -6.08 19.73 11.67
C THR A 137 -6.69 18.34 11.73
N THR A 138 -6.15 17.42 10.94
CA THR A 138 -6.47 15.99 11.09
C THR A 138 -5.68 15.37 12.24
N ASP A 139 -6.21 14.32 12.83
CA ASP A 139 -5.54 13.56 13.90
C ASP A 139 -4.19 12.98 13.45
N THR A 140 -4.14 12.48 12.21
CA THR A 140 -2.93 11.89 11.63
C THR A 140 -1.79 12.90 11.56
N TYR A 141 -2.06 14.11 11.08
CA TYR A 141 -1.04 15.16 11.00
C TYR A 141 -0.66 15.70 12.37
N ASN A 142 -1.62 15.81 13.30
CA ASN A 142 -1.33 16.21 14.67
C ASN A 142 -0.35 15.26 15.37
N GLN A 143 -0.46 13.95 15.10
CA GLN A 143 0.45 12.95 15.65
C GLN A 143 1.83 12.93 14.96
N ASN A 144 1.90 13.31 13.67
CA ASN A 144 3.10 13.17 12.86
C ASN A 144 3.37 14.43 12.01
N PRO A 145 3.54 15.64 12.58
CA PRO A 145 3.57 16.89 11.82
C PRO A 145 4.76 17.00 10.85
N THR A 146 5.81 16.22 11.06
CA THR A 146 7.03 16.20 10.24
C THR A 146 7.02 15.12 9.15
N GLY A 147 5.90 14.42 8.96
CA GLY A 147 5.84 13.20 8.15
C GLY A 147 6.20 11.95 8.97
N TYR A 148 5.91 10.79 8.39
CA TYR A 148 6.21 9.48 8.99
C TYR A 148 6.45 8.44 7.90
N TYR A 149 7.11 7.33 8.26
CA TYR A 149 7.25 6.18 7.36
C TYR A 149 6.10 5.20 7.59
N GLN A 150 5.28 4.98 6.57
CA GLN A 150 4.23 3.98 6.62
C GLN A 150 4.84 2.60 6.36
N ASN A 151 5.11 1.86 7.44
CA ASN A 151 5.74 0.55 7.36
C ASN A 151 4.72 -0.58 7.19
N ASN A 152 4.56 -1.08 5.96
CA ASN A 152 3.67 -2.18 5.63
C ASN A 152 4.35 -3.57 5.79
N TRP A 153 5.65 -3.62 6.11
CA TRP A 153 6.37 -4.89 6.25
C TRP A 153 5.83 -5.78 7.37
N GLY A 154 5.24 -5.23 8.44
CA GLY A 154 4.66 -6.04 9.50
C GLY A 154 3.56 -6.98 8.98
N GLY A 155 2.60 -6.42 8.24
CA GLY A 155 1.56 -7.21 7.57
C GLY A 155 2.12 -8.07 6.43
N GLY A 156 3.11 -7.54 5.70
CA GLY A 156 3.77 -8.25 4.60
C GLY A 156 4.49 -9.52 5.06
N ILE A 157 5.26 -9.45 6.15
CA ILE A 157 5.95 -10.59 6.78
C ILE A 157 4.94 -11.61 7.30
N ALA A 158 3.84 -11.17 7.92
CA ALA A 158 2.80 -12.07 8.40
C ALA A 158 2.17 -12.88 7.25
N LEU A 159 1.82 -12.21 6.14
CA LEU A 159 1.29 -12.87 4.93
C LEU A 159 2.32 -13.81 4.28
N PHE A 160 3.59 -13.39 4.24
CA PHE A 160 4.68 -14.21 3.73
C PHE A 160 4.84 -15.50 4.52
N LEU A 161 4.91 -15.41 5.86
CA LEU A 161 5.08 -16.57 6.73
C LEU A 161 3.87 -17.51 6.64
N LEU A 162 2.66 -16.97 6.56
CA LEU A 162 1.45 -17.78 6.33
C LEU A 162 1.55 -18.56 5.02
N GLY A 163 1.93 -17.90 3.92
CA GLY A 163 2.10 -18.55 2.63
C GLY A 163 3.20 -19.62 2.63
N ALA A 164 4.33 -19.35 3.30
CA ALA A 164 5.42 -20.30 3.48
C ALA A 164 4.99 -21.55 4.26
N ILE A 165 4.20 -21.39 5.33
CA ILE A 165 3.64 -22.51 6.10
C ILE A 165 2.71 -23.35 5.22
N ILE A 166 1.80 -22.72 4.47
CA ILE A 166 0.88 -23.44 3.56
C ILE A 166 1.66 -24.23 2.49
N ALA A 167 2.66 -23.60 1.87
CA ALA A 167 3.50 -24.25 0.88
C ALA A 167 4.27 -25.44 1.51
N ALA A 168 4.89 -25.25 2.67
CA ALA A 168 5.58 -26.31 3.39
C ALA A 168 4.65 -27.48 3.71
N LEU A 169 3.44 -27.21 4.22
CA LEU A 169 2.44 -28.25 4.46
C LEU A 169 2.09 -29.01 3.18
N ALA A 170 1.91 -28.32 2.04
CA ALA A 170 1.61 -28.96 0.76
C ALA A 170 2.73 -29.90 0.28
N PHE A 171 4.00 -29.53 0.49
CA PHE A 171 5.16 -30.35 0.13
C PHE A 171 5.42 -31.51 1.09
N PHE A 172 5.29 -31.29 2.41
CA PHE A 172 5.69 -32.26 3.43
C PHE A 172 4.56 -33.18 3.93
N LEU A 173 3.27 -32.80 3.88
CA LEU A 173 2.18 -33.72 4.26
C LEU A 173 2.23 -35.08 3.53
N PRO A 174 2.47 -35.12 2.21
CA PRO A 174 2.56 -36.37 1.46
C PRO A 174 3.61 -37.33 1.98
N THR A 175 4.81 -36.81 2.29
CA THR A 175 5.94 -37.62 2.73
C THR A 175 5.70 -38.14 4.15
N ILE A 176 5.08 -37.32 5.02
CA ILE A 176 4.65 -37.75 6.36
C ILE A 176 3.59 -38.85 6.28
N ARG A 177 2.59 -38.72 5.38
CA ARG A 177 1.56 -39.76 5.19
C ARG A 177 2.12 -41.05 4.60
N ALA A 178 3.03 -40.96 3.63
CA ALA A 178 3.66 -42.12 3.00
C ALA A 178 4.50 -42.95 4.00
N LYS A 179 5.15 -42.30 4.96
CA LYS A 179 5.91 -43.00 6.02
C LYS A 179 5.01 -43.73 7.01
N ARG A 180 3.83 -43.19 7.34
CA ARG A 180 2.88 -43.84 8.26
C ARG A 180 2.20 -45.08 7.67
N GLY A 181 1.96 -45.11 6.35
CA GLY A 181 1.31 -46.26 5.69
C GLY A 181 2.19 -47.52 5.56
N LYS A 182 3.52 -47.38 5.62
CA LYS A 182 4.45 -48.51 5.45
C LYS A 182 4.83 -49.22 6.76
N GLY A 183 4.45 -48.68 7.92
CA GLY A 183 4.85 -49.20 9.23
C GLY A 183 3.86 -50.17 9.89
N VAL A 184 2.68 -50.41 9.31
CA VAL A 184 1.61 -51.22 9.95
C VAL A 184 1.36 -52.57 9.23
N ALA A 185 1.93 -52.79 8.04
CA ALA A 185 1.68 -54.00 7.25
C ALA A 185 2.65 -55.17 7.53
N THR A 186 3.69 -55.01 8.35
CA THR A 186 4.75 -56.02 8.50
C THR A 186 4.64 -56.95 9.71
N ASN A 187 3.61 -56.85 10.56
CA ASN A 187 3.45 -57.72 11.75
C ASN A 187 2.12 -58.49 11.86
N MET A 188 1.27 -58.52 10.82
CA MET A 188 0.06 -59.36 10.81
C MET A 188 0.17 -60.62 9.95
N ALA A 189 1.38 -61.04 9.56
CA ALA A 189 1.62 -62.32 8.89
C ALA A 189 2.26 -63.33 9.85
N ALA A 190 1.66 -63.55 11.02
CA ALA A 190 1.97 -64.70 11.88
C ALA A 190 0.83 -64.98 12.89
N ALA A 191 -0.44 -64.90 12.46
CA ALA A 191 -1.55 -65.39 13.26
C ALA A 191 -2.40 -66.35 12.40
N THR A 192 -2.02 -67.61 12.49
CA THR A 192 -2.97 -68.74 12.58
C THR A 192 -3.85 -68.99 11.36
N TYR A 193 -3.30 -69.72 10.40
CA TYR A 193 -4.06 -70.70 9.61
C TYR A 193 -4.58 -71.79 10.57
N MET A 194 -5.75 -71.59 11.16
CA MET A 194 -6.55 -72.71 11.70
C MET A 194 -7.75 -72.93 10.79
N GLY A 195 -7.62 -74.00 10.02
CA GLY A 195 -8.66 -74.87 9.45
C GLY A 195 -10.02 -74.27 9.12
N TYR A 196 -10.32 -74.21 7.82
CA TYR A 196 -11.60 -74.72 7.32
C TYR A 196 -11.37 -75.62 6.10
N PRO A 197 -12.22 -76.64 5.92
CA PRO A 197 -11.92 -77.83 5.13
C PRO A 197 -12.22 -77.65 3.64
N ASN A 198 -11.36 -78.28 2.84
CA ASN A 198 -11.70 -79.05 1.64
C ASN A 198 -12.64 -78.38 0.62
N GLN A 199 -12.07 -77.65 -0.34
CA GLN A 199 -12.75 -77.38 -1.62
C GLN A 199 -12.30 -78.40 -2.69
N PRO A 200 -13.24 -78.88 -3.53
CA PRO A 200 -12.97 -79.93 -4.50
C PRO A 200 -12.08 -79.45 -5.65
N ASN A 201 -11.06 -80.27 -5.89
CA ASN A 201 -10.12 -80.26 -6.99
C ASN A 201 -10.86 -80.36 -8.35
N TYR A 202 -10.79 -79.31 -9.17
CA TYR A 202 -11.14 -79.38 -10.59
C TYR A 202 -9.84 -79.43 -11.42
N PRO A 203 -9.65 -80.44 -12.28
CA PRO A 203 -8.52 -80.50 -13.20
C PRO A 203 -8.84 -79.72 -14.47
N GLY A 204 -7.92 -78.89 -14.96
CA GLY A 204 -8.08 -78.35 -16.31
C GLY A 204 -7.15 -77.23 -16.71
N TYR A 205 -6.14 -77.60 -17.50
CA TYR A 205 -5.52 -76.79 -18.57
C TYR A 205 -4.63 -75.60 -18.16
N ASN A 206 -3.39 -75.95 -17.81
CA ASN A 206 -2.21 -75.71 -18.64
C ASN A 206 -2.40 -74.70 -19.81
N GLN A 207 -1.95 -73.46 -19.63
CA GLN A 207 -1.41 -72.66 -20.73
C GLN A 207 -0.37 -71.66 -20.20
N ASN A 208 0.87 -72.04 -20.47
CA ASN A 208 2.10 -71.30 -20.31
C ASN A 208 2.17 -70.22 -21.40
N PRO A 209 2.45 -68.95 -21.09
CA PRO A 209 3.29 -68.15 -21.98
C PRO A 209 4.63 -67.85 -21.30
N GLN A 210 5.68 -68.41 -21.89
CA GLN A 210 7.05 -67.97 -21.71
C GLN A 210 7.15 -66.48 -21.95
N TYR A 211 7.71 -65.73 -21.00
CA TYR A 211 8.31 -64.44 -21.27
C TYR A 211 9.83 -64.55 -21.12
N PRO A 212 10.61 -63.96 -22.05
CA PRO A 212 12.05 -64.13 -22.12
C PRO A 212 12.78 -63.39 -20.99
N MET A 213 13.86 -64.05 -20.55
CA MET A 213 14.86 -63.57 -19.60
C MET A 213 15.32 -62.13 -19.91
N GLN A 214 15.27 -61.26 -18.91
CA GLN A 214 16.06 -60.03 -18.92
C GLN A 214 17.42 -60.28 -18.26
N PRO A 215 18.51 -59.71 -18.82
CA PRO A 215 19.88 -60.04 -18.43
C PRO A 215 20.29 -59.47 -17.06
N MET A 216 21.23 -60.20 -16.44
CA MET A 216 21.98 -59.89 -15.24
C MET A 216 22.46 -58.44 -15.18
N GLN A 217 22.17 -57.77 -14.05
CA GLN A 217 22.91 -56.57 -13.64
C GLN A 217 24.27 -56.97 -13.06
N PRO A 218 25.38 -56.36 -13.51
CA PRO A 218 26.69 -56.57 -12.91
C PRO A 218 26.83 -55.81 -11.58
N VAL A 219 27.21 -56.58 -10.57
CA VAL A 219 28.24 -56.36 -9.54
C VAL A 219 28.69 -54.92 -9.29
N GLN A 220 28.51 -54.51 -8.02
CA GLN A 220 29.05 -53.32 -7.38
C GLN A 220 30.59 -53.21 -7.52
N PRO A 221 31.13 -52.00 -7.71
CA PRO A 221 32.43 -51.65 -7.19
C PRO A 221 32.34 -51.01 -5.79
N VAL A 222 33.23 -51.53 -4.96
CA VAL A 222 33.64 -51.13 -3.62
C VAL A 222 34.32 -49.75 -3.62
N GLN A 223 34.04 -48.98 -2.56
CA GLN A 223 34.81 -47.90 -1.92
C GLN A 223 35.72 -46.97 -2.75
N SER A 224 35.56 -45.66 -2.52
CA SER A 224 36.72 -44.82 -2.16
C SER A 224 36.32 -43.52 -1.44
N ALA A 225 37.10 -43.24 -0.39
CA ALA A 225 37.49 -41.91 0.12
C ALA A 225 36.48 -41.07 0.91
N GLN A 226 36.57 -41.18 2.25
CA GLN A 226 36.45 -40.05 3.16
C GLN A 226 37.43 -38.93 2.78
N PRO A 227 37.00 -37.66 2.74
CA PRO A 227 37.90 -36.56 3.01
C PRO A 227 38.12 -36.48 4.53
N SER A 228 39.36 -36.76 4.95
CA SER A 228 39.88 -36.35 6.24
C SER A 228 39.84 -34.83 6.32
N ASN A 229 39.09 -34.30 7.29
CA ASN A 229 39.08 -32.88 7.66
C ASN A 229 40.41 -32.56 8.37
N PRO A 230 41.35 -31.79 7.79
CA PRO A 230 42.64 -31.55 8.40
C PRO A 230 42.79 -30.08 8.76
N TYR A 231 41.86 -29.51 9.53
CA TYR A 231 42.09 -28.25 10.22
C TYR A 231 41.34 -28.26 11.56
N GLY A 232 42.00 -28.84 12.56
CA GLY A 232 41.89 -28.31 13.90
C GLY A 232 42.53 -26.92 13.88
N ASN A 233 41.75 -25.90 14.23
CA ASN A 233 42.30 -24.58 14.53
C ASN A 233 42.20 -24.37 16.04
N PRO A 234 43.34 -24.14 16.72
CA PRO A 234 43.38 -23.92 18.16
C PRO A 234 42.81 -22.54 18.51
N TYR A 235 42.35 -22.43 19.75
CA TYR A 235 42.02 -21.19 20.46
C TYR A 235 42.81 -19.98 19.97
N GLY A 236 42.11 -18.96 19.50
CA GLY A 236 42.70 -17.69 19.11
C GLY A 236 41.66 -16.59 18.95
N VAL A 237 41.59 -15.72 19.97
CA VAL A 237 41.28 -14.28 19.95
C VAL A 237 39.96 -13.82 19.29
N PRO A 238 39.08 -13.07 19.99
CA PRO A 238 37.90 -12.47 19.35
C PRO A 238 38.33 -11.52 18.23
N ALA A 239 37.88 -11.82 17.00
CA ALA A 239 38.02 -10.93 15.86
C ALA A 239 37.25 -9.64 16.14
N GLN A 240 37.98 -8.54 16.33
CA GLN A 240 37.42 -7.20 16.24
C GLN A 240 36.93 -7.01 14.81
N TYR A 241 35.63 -6.85 14.65
CA TYR A 241 35.04 -6.44 13.39
C TYR A 241 35.67 -5.10 12.96
N PRO A 242 36.08 -4.95 11.69
CA PRO A 242 36.44 -3.64 11.18
C PRO A 242 35.24 -2.71 11.34
N PRO A 243 35.43 -1.48 11.86
CA PRO A 243 34.33 -0.53 12.00
C PRO A 243 33.73 -0.28 10.62
N VAL A 244 32.42 -0.52 10.52
CA VAL A 244 31.64 -0.12 9.35
C VAL A 244 31.87 1.38 9.16
N PRO A 245 32.30 1.84 7.97
CA PRO A 245 32.43 3.27 7.71
C PRO A 245 31.07 3.92 7.97
N GLN A 246 30.98 4.74 9.02
CA GLN A 246 29.78 5.52 9.25
C GLN A 246 29.59 6.43 8.04
N PRO A 247 28.38 6.49 7.45
CA PRO A 247 28.10 7.47 6.42
C PRO A 247 28.40 8.86 7.01
N GLN A 248 29.42 9.52 6.46
CA GLN A 248 29.65 10.94 6.69
C GLN A 248 28.47 11.68 6.07
N TYR A 249 27.45 11.95 6.88
CA TYR A 249 26.42 12.89 6.52
C TYR A 249 27.10 14.25 6.29
N PRO A 250 26.82 14.94 5.18
CA PRO A 250 27.32 16.29 4.98
C PRO A 250 26.93 17.15 6.19
N PRO A 251 27.84 17.99 6.70
CA PRO A 251 27.51 18.88 7.81
C PRO A 251 26.28 19.69 7.45
N TYR A 252 25.26 19.61 8.31
CA TYR A 252 24.08 20.47 8.21
C TYR A 252 24.56 21.92 8.08
N PRO A 253 24.05 22.70 7.11
CA PRO A 253 24.41 24.10 6.98
C PRO A 253 24.07 24.80 8.29
N GLN A 254 25.13 25.19 8.99
CA GLN A 254 25.09 25.91 10.25
C GLN A 254 24.36 27.23 10.00
N ASN A 255 23.17 27.35 10.60
CA ASN A 255 22.36 28.56 10.77
C ASN A 255 22.72 29.71 9.83
N GLN A 256 22.06 29.80 8.68
CA GLN A 256 21.96 31.10 8.04
C GLN A 256 21.25 32.04 9.02
N PRO A 257 21.84 33.19 9.37
CA PRO A 257 21.17 34.19 10.19
C PRO A 257 19.87 34.58 9.48
N TYR A 258 18.74 34.44 10.17
CA TYR A 258 17.50 35.05 9.73
C TYR A 258 17.79 36.53 9.41
N PRO A 259 17.43 37.03 8.22
CA PRO A 259 17.53 38.45 7.93
C PRO A 259 16.71 39.19 8.99
N GLN A 260 17.36 40.07 9.75
CA GLN A 260 16.65 40.92 10.70
C GLN A 260 15.58 41.71 9.94
N PRO A 261 14.35 41.81 10.46
CA PRO A 261 13.34 42.68 9.88
C PRO A 261 13.90 44.09 9.83
N SER A 262 13.96 44.65 8.62
CA SER A 262 14.34 46.03 8.36
C SER A 262 13.59 46.93 9.32
N GLN A 263 14.32 47.63 10.19
CA GLN A 263 13.76 48.62 11.08
C GLN A 263 12.98 49.63 10.24
N TYR A 264 11.67 49.70 10.46
CA TYR A 264 10.82 50.71 9.83
C TYR A 264 11.39 52.10 10.17
N PRO A 265 11.59 52.98 9.17
CA PRO A 265 12.01 54.34 9.44
C PRO A 265 11.00 55.03 10.37
N PRO A 266 11.45 55.86 11.32
CA PRO A 266 10.58 56.54 12.24
C PRO A 266 9.56 57.39 11.47
N TYR A 267 8.29 57.22 11.82
CA TYR A 267 7.15 57.96 11.28
C TYR A 267 7.41 59.46 11.44
N GLN A 268 7.62 60.18 10.34
CA GLN A 268 7.66 61.65 10.32
C GLN A 268 6.22 62.16 10.18
N PRO A 269 5.63 62.81 11.21
CA PRO A 269 4.32 63.43 11.08
C PRO A 269 4.48 64.73 10.29
N GLY A 270 3.87 64.84 9.11
CA GLY A 270 3.76 66.15 8.44
C GLY A 270 3.71 66.17 6.90
N GLN A 271 3.79 65.04 6.20
CA GLN A 271 3.68 65.05 4.74
C GLN A 271 2.25 64.67 4.30
N PRO A 272 1.53 65.53 3.55
CA PRO A 272 0.25 65.16 2.97
C PRO A 272 0.45 64.02 1.96
N VAL A 273 -0.28 62.93 2.17
CA VAL A 273 -0.28 61.75 1.31
C VAL A 273 -0.82 62.15 -0.06
N GLN A 274 0.05 62.17 -1.08
CA GLN A 274 -0.38 62.23 -2.47
C GLN A 274 -1.01 60.88 -2.83
N GLN A 275 -2.32 60.90 -3.07
CA GLN A 275 -3.06 59.74 -3.55
C GLN A 275 -2.50 59.29 -4.91
N PRO A 276 -2.21 58.00 -5.11
CA PRO A 276 -1.92 57.47 -6.43
C PRO A 276 -3.15 57.64 -7.33
N GLN A 277 -3.02 58.38 -8.41
CA GLN A 277 -4.00 58.40 -9.49
C GLN A 277 -3.99 57.03 -10.18
N ASN A 278 -4.92 56.16 -9.79
CA ASN A 278 -5.21 54.92 -10.50
C ASN A 278 -5.79 55.27 -11.88
N THR A 279 -4.95 55.11 -12.91
CA THR A 279 -5.37 55.16 -14.31
C THR A 279 -6.06 53.84 -14.63
N TYR A 280 -7.40 53.83 -14.56
CA TYR A 280 -8.21 52.72 -15.08
C TYR A 280 -8.17 52.76 -16.62
N SER A 281 -7.42 51.84 -17.23
CA SER A 281 -7.57 51.52 -18.64
C SER A 281 -8.83 50.65 -18.82
N GLN A 282 -9.91 51.26 -19.29
CA GLN A 282 -11.09 50.53 -19.78
C GLN A 282 -10.68 49.68 -21.00
N HIS A 283 -10.71 48.36 -20.85
CA HIS A 283 -10.61 47.42 -21.95
C HIS A 283 -12.01 46.90 -22.29
N GLY A 284 -12.49 47.27 -23.48
CA GLY A 284 -13.47 46.60 -24.34
C GLY A 284 -14.64 45.84 -23.72
N GLN A 285 -15.81 46.49 -23.66
CA GLN A 285 -17.10 45.80 -23.68
C GLN A 285 -17.30 45.13 -25.06
N SER A 286 -17.33 43.80 -25.12
CA SER A 286 -17.90 43.09 -26.27
C SER A 286 -19.41 42.96 -26.08
N ASN A 287 -20.17 43.62 -26.95
CA ASN A 287 -21.62 43.47 -27.07
C ASN A 287 -22.00 42.01 -27.36
N ASN A 288 -22.69 41.36 -26.44
CA ASN A 288 -23.37 40.10 -26.67
C ASN A 288 -24.89 40.36 -26.65
N PRO A 289 -25.60 40.27 -27.79
CA PRO A 289 -27.05 40.48 -27.81
C PRO A 289 -27.78 39.25 -27.27
N TYR A 290 -28.57 39.43 -26.22
CA TYR A 290 -29.52 38.45 -25.72
C TYR A 290 -30.62 38.16 -26.75
N PRO A 291 -31.09 36.90 -26.88
CA PRO A 291 -32.30 36.59 -27.64
C PRO A 291 -33.56 37.01 -26.88
N PRO A 292 -34.64 37.42 -27.58
CA PRO A 292 -35.89 37.82 -26.95
C PRO A 292 -36.68 36.61 -26.42
N TYR A 293 -37.22 36.75 -25.22
CA TYR A 293 -38.19 35.86 -24.60
C TYR A 293 -39.48 35.80 -25.43
N GLN A 294 -39.88 34.59 -25.83
CA GLN A 294 -41.24 34.33 -26.34
C GLN A 294 -42.19 34.17 -25.14
N GLN A 295 -43.23 35.00 -25.10
CA GLN A 295 -44.36 34.83 -24.20
C GLN A 295 -45.23 33.65 -24.67
N PRO A 296 -45.77 32.83 -23.76
CA PRO A 296 -46.83 31.87 -24.09
C PRO A 296 -48.13 32.63 -24.36
N GLN A 297 -48.76 32.38 -25.50
CA GLN A 297 -50.17 32.73 -25.71
C GLN A 297 -51.06 31.65 -25.11
N GLU A 298 -52.12 32.10 -24.42
CA GLU A 298 -53.21 31.29 -23.87
C GLU A 298 -54.01 30.53 -24.93
#